data_AF-A0A931FU05-F1
#
_entry.id   AF-A0A931FU05-F1
#
_cell.length_a   1.000
_cell.length_b   1.000
_cell.length_c   1.000
_cell.angle_alpha   90.00
_cell.angle_beta   90.00
_cell.angle_gamma   90.00
#
_symmetry.space_group_name_H-M   'P 1'
#
loop_
_entity.id
_entity.type
_entity.pdbx_description
1 polymer ?
#
loop_
_entity_poly.entity_id
_entity_poly.type
_entity_poly.pdbx_seq_one_letter_code
_entity_poly.pdbx_strand_id
1 'polypeptide(L)'
;MVVEYMTLTVAASVIASIKNGMDAIKAWQEIGDKRAARTAAGKKLAEASRERMMREPEVLQEAQELSLLIPEGVLRTFQERTDRCWERYETMMRSPDYLSGELDEATLAVIACVCRELNRLYEVNREMPQGKLQEYWSKYACSSRSRN
;
A
#
# COMPACT_ATOMS: atom_id res chain seq x y z
N MET A 1 -15.10 -23.38 3.25
CA MET A 1 -13.79 -23.13 3.90
C MET A 1 -12.67 -22.71 2.95
N VAL A 2 -12.52 -23.26 1.72
CA VAL A 2 -11.44 -22.81 0.81
C VAL A 2 -11.65 -21.38 0.28
N VAL A 3 -12.90 -21.01 -0.03
CA VAL A 3 -13.24 -19.68 -0.59
C VAL A 3 -13.01 -18.54 0.40
N GLU A 4 -13.41 -18.71 1.66
CA GLU A 4 -13.21 -17.69 2.71
C GLU A 4 -11.72 -17.41 2.98
N TYR A 5 -10.89 -18.46 2.93
CA TYR A 5 -9.44 -18.31 3.13
C TYR A 5 -8.78 -17.54 1.97
N MET A 6 -9.27 -17.71 0.75
CA MET A 6 -8.76 -17.01 -0.43
C MET A 6 -9.07 -15.51 -0.35
N THR A 7 -10.31 -15.11 -0.06
CA THR A 7 -10.69 -13.69 0.07
C THR A 7 -9.89 -12.99 1.16
N LEU A 8 -9.72 -13.63 2.33
CA LEU A 8 -8.94 -13.08 3.43
C LEU A 8 -7.47 -12.85 3.03
N THR A 9 -6.88 -13.79 2.30
CA THR A 9 -5.49 -13.69 1.83
C THR A 9 -5.31 -12.54 0.83
N VAL A 10 -6.30 -12.32 -0.04
CA VAL A 10 -6.28 -11.20 -1.01
C VAL A 10 -6.44 -9.87 -0.28
N ALA A 11 -7.39 -9.76 0.65
CA ALA A 11 -7.58 -8.56 1.49
C ALA A 11 -6.29 -8.19 2.25
N ALA A 12 -5.67 -9.18 2.91
CA ALA A 12 -4.39 -8.97 3.59
C ALA A 12 -3.28 -8.53 2.63
N SER A 13 -3.26 -9.05 1.39
CA SER A 13 -2.30 -8.64 0.36
C SER A 13 -2.50 -7.19 -0.11
N VAL A 14 -3.73 -6.68 -0.12
CA VAL A 14 -4.00 -5.25 -0.43
C VAL A 14 -3.41 -4.36 0.66
N ILE A 15 -3.76 -4.63 1.92
CA ILE A 15 -3.29 -3.85 3.09
C ILE A 15 -1.76 -3.86 3.14
N ALA A 16 -1.17 -5.04 2.95
CA ALA A 16 0.26 -5.27 2.83
C ALA A 16 0.94 -4.40 1.77
N SER A 17 0.42 -4.44 0.55
CA SER A 17 0.98 -3.70 -0.59
C SER A 17 0.98 -2.20 -0.30
N ILE A 18 -0.14 -1.68 0.22
CA ILE A 18 -0.26 -0.27 0.63
C ILE A 18 0.75 0.07 1.72
N LYS A 19 0.78 -0.72 2.80
CA LYS A 19 1.69 -0.51 3.93
C LYS A 19 3.15 -0.48 3.49
N ASN A 20 3.58 -1.47 2.71
CA ASN A 20 4.96 -1.62 2.28
C ASN A 20 5.43 -0.43 1.45
N GLY A 21 4.60 -0.01 0.52
CA GLY A 21 4.89 1.15 -0.29
C GLY A 21 4.95 2.44 0.54
N MET A 22 4.05 2.63 1.49
CA MET A 22 4.06 3.78 2.39
C MET A 22 5.27 3.77 3.34
N ASP A 23 5.71 2.60 3.78
CA ASP A 23 6.91 2.42 4.57
C ASP A 23 8.18 2.76 3.77
N ALA A 24 8.21 2.41 2.48
CA ALA A 24 9.30 2.76 1.57
C ALA A 24 9.37 4.28 1.33
N ILE A 25 8.22 4.92 1.09
CA ILE A 25 8.12 6.39 1.00
C ILE A 25 8.62 7.05 2.28
N LYS A 26 8.17 6.57 3.44
CA LYS A 26 8.58 7.11 4.73
C LYS A 26 10.09 6.99 4.92
N ALA A 27 10.67 5.83 4.59
CA ALA A 27 12.11 5.62 4.66
C ALA A 27 12.89 6.59 3.74
N TRP A 28 12.40 6.82 2.52
CA TRP A 28 12.98 7.82 1.62
C TRP A 28 12.93 9.23 2.21
N GLN A 29 11.76 9.67 2.69
CA GLN A 29 11.54 11.00 3.25
C GLN A 29 12.37 11.27 4.52
N GLU A 30 12.59 10.26 5.35
CA GLU A 30 13.35 10.39 6.59
C GLU A 30 14.87 10.37 6.36
N ILE A 31 15.33 9.58 5.39
CA ILE A 31 16.77 9.33 5.20
C ILE A 31 17.37 10.28 4.16
N GLY A 32 16.67 10.57 3.06
CA GLY A 32 17.16 11.38 1.94
C GLY A 32 18.32 10.77 1.14
N ASP A 33 18.94 9.68 1.63
CA ASP A 33 19.93 8.88 0.93
C ASP A 33 19.29 7.64 0.30
N LYS A 34 19.48 7.49 -1.02
CA LYS A 34 18.81 6.46 -1.82
C LYS A 34 19.21 5.04 -1.43
N ARG A 35 20.49 4.83 -1.11
CA ARG A 35 21.03 3.51 -0.80
C ARG A 35 20.59 3.05 0.59
N ALA A 36 20.64 3.96 1.56
CA ALA A 36 20.15 3.71 2.90
C ALA A 36 18.63 3.55 2.93
N ALA A 37 17.87 4.38 2.20
CA ALA A 37 16.43 4.24 2.04
C ALA A 37 16.05 2.90 1.40
N ARG A 38 16.74 2.48 0.32
CA ARG A 38 16.54 1.16 -0.29
C ARG A 38 16.83 0.03 0.68
N THR A 39 17.89 0.14 1.48
CA THR A 39 18.24 -0.89 2.47
C THR A 39 17.19 -0.98 3.57
N ALA A 40 16.73 0.16 4.08
CA ALA A 40 15.66 0.23 5.07
C ALA A 40 14.33 -0.30 4.52
N ALA A 41 13.95 0.11 3.31
CA ALA A 41 12.76 -0.37 2.62
C ALA A 41 12.85 -1.88 2.31
N GLY A 42 14.02 -2.36 1.87
CA GLY A 42 14.26 -3.78 1.60
C GLY A 42 14.18 -4.65 2.84
N LYS A 43 14.70 -4.18 3.99
CA LYS A 43 14.51 -4.85 5.29
C LYS A 43 13.04 -4.92 5.67
N LYS A 44 12.32 -3.79 5.57
CA LYS A 44 10.88 -3.74 5.86
C LYS A 44 10.06 -4.62 4.91
N LEU A 45 10.38 -4.65 3.62
CA LEU A 45 9.74 -5.53 2.63
C LEU A 45 9.99 -7.01 2.94
N ALA A 46 11.21 -7.37 3.35
CA ALA A 46 11.53 -8.73 3.78
C ALA A 46 10.83 -9.11 5.09
N GLU A 47 10.67 -8.16 6.01
CA GLU A 47 9.93 -8.32 7.26
C GLU A 47 8.41 -8.38 7.05
N ALA A 48 7.90 -7.70 6.03
CA ALA A 48 6.51 -7.68 5.61
C ALA A 48 6.23 -8.70 4.50
N SER A 49 6.93 -9.84 4.49
CA SER A 49 6.57 -10.94 3.60
C SER A 49 5.15 -11.42 3.88
N ARG A 50 4.45 -11.93 2.85
CA ARG A 50 3.07 -12.48 2.97
C ARG A 50 2.88 -13.39 4.18
N GLU A 51 3.89 -14.19 4.52
CA GLU A 51 3.88 -15.10 5.67
C GLU A 51 3.90 -14.41 7.02
N ARG A 52 4.54 -13.25 7.16
CA ARG A 52 4.59 -12.50 8.43
C ARG A 52 3.38 -11.60 8.62
N MET A 53 2.81 -11.08 7.54
CA MET A 53 1.60 -10.25 7.62
C MET A 53 0.37 -11.07 8.04
N MET A 54 0.31 -12.34 7.67
CA MET A 54 -0.66 -13.30 8.22
C MET A 54 -0.39 -13.66 9.71
N ARG A 55 0.64 -13.07 10.34
CA ARG A 55 0.92 -13.21 11.78
C ARG A 55 0.70 -11.90 12.54
N GLU A 56 0.49 -10.78 11.86
CA GLU A 56 0.16 -9.51 12.50
C GLU A 56 -1.36 -9.48 12.78
N PRO A 57 -1.80 -9.52 14.05
CA PRO A 57 -3.22 -9.61 14.37
C PRO A 57 -4.04 -8.44 13.83
N GLU A 58 -3.44 -7.24 13.80
CA GLU A 58 -4.06 -6.02 13.27
C GLU A 58 -4.35 -6.16 11.77
N VAL A 59 -3.40 -6.69 10.99
CA VAL A 59 -3.58 -6.90 9.53
C VAL A 59 -4.62 -7.97 9.26
N LEU A 60 -4.66 -9.05 10.05
CA LEU A 60 -5.68 -10.09 9.91
C LEU A 60 -7.08 -9.58 10.21
N GLN A 61 -7.23 -8.78 11.27
CA GLN A 61 -8.52 -8.20 11.63
C GLN A 61 -9.02 -7.25 10.54
N GLU A 62 -8.16 -6.34 10.09
CA GLU A 62 -8.50 -5.39 9.02
C GLU A 62 -8.79 -6.12 7.69
N ALA A 63 -8.05 -7.18 7.37
CA ALA A 63 -8.30 -8.02 6.21
C ALA A 63 -9.65 -8.75 6.32
N GLN A 64 -10.03 -9.21 7.51
CA GLN A 64 -11.30 -9.86 7.75
C GLN A 64 -12.46 -8.88 7.54
N GLU A 65 -12.38 -7.69 8.12
CA GLU A 65 -13.35 -6.61 7.90
C GLU A 65 -13.46 -6.27 6.41
N LEU A 66 -12.32 -6.07 5.75
CA LEU A 66 -12.27 -5.75 4.33
C LEU A 66 -12.89 -6.85 3.45
N SER A 67 -12.65 -8.12 3.80
CA SER A 67 -13.20 -9.29 3.08
C SER A 67 -14.72 -9.44 3.20
N LEU A 68 -15.32 -8.92 4.28
CA LEU A 68 -16.77 -8.90 4.49
C LEU A 68 -17.46 -7.79 3.68
N LEU A 69 -16.73 -6.70 3.40
CA LEU A 69 -17.26 -5.52 2.74
C LEU A 69 -17.12 -5.59 1.21
N ILE A 70 -16.10 -6.29 0.72
CA ILE A 70 -15.71 -6.24 -0.69
C ILE A 70 -15.53 -7.65 -1.27
N PRO A 71 -16.20 -7.96 -2.40
CA PRO A 71 -16.04 -9.25 -3.07
C PRO A 71 -14.58 -9.50 -3.52
N GLU A 72 -14.16 -10.77 -3.48
CA GLU A 72 -12.79 -11.18 -3.83
C GLU A 72 -12.31 -10.64 -5.19
N GLY A 73 -13.16 -10.71 -6.23
CA GLY A 73 -12.79 -10.23 -7.57
C GLY A 73 -12.45 -8.73 -7.60
N VAL A 74 -13.14 -7.94 -6.77
CA VAL A 74 -12.88 -6.51 -6.60
C VAL A 74 -11.59 -6.31 -5.80
N LEU A 75 -11.39 -7.06 -4.72
CA LEU A 75 -10.15 -7.02 -3.94
C LEU A 75 -8.91 -7.40 -4.76
N ARG A 76 -9.03 -8.39 -5.65
CA ARG A 76 -7.94 -8.79 -6.56
C ARG A 76 -7.59 -7.66 -7.53
N THR A 77 -8.61 -7.01 -8.07
CA THR A 77 -8.41 -5.83 -8.94
C THR A 77 -7.74 -4.69 -8.18
N PHE A 78 -8.12 -4.46 -6.92
CA PHE A 78 -7.47 -3.50 -6.04
C PHE A 78 -6.02 -3.84 -5.77
N GLN A 79 -5.73 -5.11 -5.49
CA GLN A 79 -4.38 -5.60 -5.25
C GLN A 79 -3.50 -5.31 -6.47
N GLU A 80 -3.92 -5.74 -7.67
CA GLU A 80 -3.16 -5.52 -8.90
C GLU A 80 -2.93 -4.04 -9.22
N ARG A 81 -3.94 -3.18 -8.97
CA ARG A 81 -3.81 -1.72 -9.18
C ARG A 81 -2.85 -1.10 -8.17
N THR A 82 -2.94 -1.51 -6.92
CA THR A 82 -2.06 -1.05 -5.85
C THR A 82 -0.63 -1.49 -6.12
N ASP A 83 -0.40 -2.76 -6.48
CA ASP A 83 0.93 -3.29 -6.82
C ASP A 83 1.57 -2.46 -7.95
N ARG A 84 0.81 -2.14 -9.00
CA ARG A 84 1.25 -1.25 -10.10
C ARG A 84 1.58 0.18 -9.66
N CYS A 85 0.97 0.70 -8.58
CA CYS A 85 1.36 2.01 -8.06
C CYS A 85 2.83 2.01 -7.62
N TRP A 86 3.35 0.88 -7.14
CA TRP A 86 4.68 0.78 -6.54
C TRP A 86 5.77 0.34 -7.52
N GLU A 87 5.44 -0.44 -8.56
CA GLU A 87 6.41 -1.02 -9.50
C GLU A 87 7.41 0.00 -10.07
N ARG A 88 6.92 1.17 -10.51
CA ARG A 88 7.79 2.23 -11.04
C ARG A 88 8.69 2.81 -9.97
N TYR A 89 8.16 3.09 -8.78
CA TYR A 89 8.94 3.65 -7.68
C TYR A 89 10.00 2.69 -7.16
N GLU A 90 9.65 1.41 -7.05
CA GLU A 90 10.60 0.37 -6.69
C GLU A 90 11.74 0.28 -7.71
N THR A 91 11.41 0.34 -9.01
CA THR A 91 12.41 0.36 -10.09
C THR A 91 13.34 1.57 -9.95
N MET A 92 12.80 2.77 -9.69
CA MET A 92 13.58 4.00 -9.53
C MET A 92 14.48 3.97 -8.29
N MET A 93 14.01 3.41 -7.17
CA MET A 93 14.82 3.21 -5.97
C MET A 93 15.98 2.22 -6.20
N ARG A 94 15.80 1.23 -7.09
CA ARG A 94 16.80 0.19 -7.36
C ARG A 94 17.86 0.62 -8.38
N SER A 95 17.51 1.47 -9.35
CA SER A 95 18.44 1.96 -10.36
C SER A 95 19.38 3.02 -9.75
N PRO A 96 20.67 3.06 -10.10
CA PRO A 96 21.56 4.15 -9.70
C PRO A 96 21.33 5.46 -10.48
N ASP A 97 20.56 5.42 -11.57
CA ASP A 97 20.50 6.48 -12.57
C ASP A 97 19.57 7.65 -12.18
N TYR A 98 18.62 7.40 -11.27
CA TYR A 98 17.68 8.43 -10.83
C TYR A 98 18.21 9.26 -9.68
N LEU A 99 18.09 10.58 -9.81
CA LEU A 99 18.44 11.59 -8.81
C LEU A 99 17.39 11.69 -7.70
N SER A 100 17.74 12.37 -6.61
CA SER A 100 16.82 12.59 -5.47
C SER A 100 15.54 13.31 -5.88
N GLY A 101 15.64 14.37 -6.70
CA GLY A 101 14.46 15.11 -7.17
C GLY A 101 13.49 14.24 -7.96
N GLU A 102 13.99 13.32 -8.78
CA GLU A 102 13.15 12.37 -9.53
C GLU A 102 12.48 11.36 -8.60
N LEU A 103 13.12 10.98 -7.49
CA LEU A 103 12.52 10.13 -6.48
C LEU A 103 11.44 10.86 -5.68
N ASP A 104 11.60 12.16 -5.41
CA ASP A 104 10.57 12.98 -4.77
C ASP A 104 9.32 13.08 -5.65
N GLU A 105 9.50 13.33 -6.95
CA GLU A 105 8.40 13.32 -7.92
C GLU A 105 7.72 11.94 -7.98
N ALA A 106 8.51 10.87 -8.00
CA ALA A 106 7.99 9.52 -7.98
C ALA A 106 7.23 9.21 -6.68
N THR A 107 7.73 9.66 -5.53
CA THR A 107 7.03 9.56 -4.23
C THR A 107 5.66 10.22 -4.30
N LEU A 108 5.57 11.45 -4.82
CA LEU A 108 4.30 12.16 -4.98
C LEU A 108 3.35 11.42 -5.93
N ALA A 109 3.86 10.91 -7.05
CA ALA A 109 3.08 10.14 -8.02
C ALA A 109 2.49 8.86 -7.42
N VAL A 110 3.28 8.17 -6.59
CA VAL A 110 2.84 6.96 -5.89
C VAL A 110 1.79 7.28 -4.82
N ILE A 111 2.00 8.31 -3.99
CA ILE A 111 1.00 8.74 -3.00
C ILE A 111 -0.33 9.05 -3.72
N ALA A 112 -0.28 9.77 -4.85
CA ALA A 112 -1.47 10.07 -5.63
C ALA A 112 -2.13 8.80 -6.18
N CYS A 113 -1.35 7.82 -6.66
CA CYS A 113 -1.86 6.54 -7.13
C CYS A 113 -2.58 5.75 -6.04
N VAL A 114 -1.96 5.62 -4.87
CA VAL A 114 -2.53 4.93 -3.72
C VAL A 114 -3.79 5.64 -3.22
N CYS A 115 -3.77 6.97 -3.15
CA CYS A 115 -4.97 7.73 -2.80
C CYS A 115 -6.12 7.51 -3.79
N ARG A 116 -5.86 7.32 -5.09
CA ARG A 116 -6.93 6.97 -6.05
C ARG A 116 -7.53 5.59 -5.76
N GLU A 117 -6.70 4.60 -5.43
CA GLU A 117 -7.19 3.27 -5.10
C GLU A 117 -7.94 3.27 -3.76
N LEU A 118 -7.41 3.95 -2.74
CA LEU A 118 -8.12 4.16 -1.49
C LEU A 118 -9.47 4.83 -1.75
N ASN A 119 -9.54 5.92 -2.52
CA ASN A 119 -10.80 6.59 -2.84
C ASN A 119 -11.83 5.66 -3.50
N ARG A 120 -11.41 4.81 -4.44
CA ARG A 120 -12.30 3.80 -5.02
C ARG A 120 -12.80 2.81 -3.97
N LEU A 121 -11.97 2.43 -3.00
CA LEU A 121 -12.37 1.56 -1.88
C LEU A 121 -13.48 2.21 -1.06
N TYR A 122 -13.33 3.50 -0.76
CA TYR A 122 -14.35 4.29 -0.07
C TYR A 122 -15.61 4.46 -0.91
N GLU A 123 -15.52 4.64 -2.23
CA GLU A 123 -16.70 4.74 -3.09
C GLU A 123 -17.53 3.44 -3.08
N VAL A 124 -16.86 2.29 -2.99
CA VAL A 124 -17.49 0.96 -2.87
C VAL A 124 -18.14 0.79 -1.50
N ASN A 125 -17.45 1.13 -0.41
CA ASN A 125 -17.89 0.84 0.95
C ASN A 125 -18.68 1.98 1.63
N ARG A 126 -18.60 3.21 1.10
CA ARG A 126 -19.08 4.50 1.67
C ARG A 126 -18.45 4.93 2.99
N GLU A 127 -17.61 4.07 3.56
CA GLU A 127 -16.76 4.33 4.71
C GLU A 127 -15.38 3.71 4.45
N MET A 128 -14.33 4.27 5.06
CA MET A 128 -13.00 3.69 4.97
C MET A 128 -12.82 2.72 6.14
N PRO A 129 -12.39 1.46 5.88
CA PRO A 129 -12.15 0.49 6.95
C PRO A 129 -11.18 1.04 8.01
N GLN A 130 -11.50 0.77 9.28
CA GLN A 130 -10.64 1.17 10.40
C GLN A 130 -9.29 0.47 10.32
N GLY A 131 -8.26 1.06 10.94
CA GLY A 131 -6.91 0.52 10.93
C GLY A 131 -5.97 1.25 9.98
N LYS A 132 -5.09 0.51 9.28
CA LYS A 132 -4.00 1.09 8.49
C LYS A 132 -4.48 1.81 7.25
N LEU A 133 -5.53 1.33 6.60
CA LEU A 133 -6.11 2.00 5.43
C LEU A 133 -6.68 3.37 5.81
N GLN A 134 -7.41 3.48 6.92
CA GLN A 134 -7.86 4.78 7.47
C GLN A 134 -6.69 5.69 7.88
N GLU A 135 -5.65 5.14 8.53
CA GLU A 135 -4.46 5.89 8.92
C GLU A 135 -3.79 6.51 7.69
N TYR A 136 -3.54 5.73 6.64
CA TYR A 136 -2.91 6.21 5.40
C TYR A 136 -3.79 7.17 4.63
N TRP A 137 -5.09 6.88 4.53
CA TRP A 137 -6.05 7.79 3.94
C TRP A 137 -5.95 9.18 4.57
N SER A 138 -5.96 9.23 5.91
CA SER A 138 -5.95 10.46 6.68
C SER A 138 -4.60 11.17 6.57
N LYS A 139 -3.50 10.42 6.76
CA LYS A 139 -2.12 10.93 6.73
C LYS A 139 -1.79 11.67 5.44
N TYR A 140 -2.26 11.17 4.29
CA TYR A 140 -1.97 11.76 2.97
C TYR A 140 -3.11 12.63 2.43
N ALA A 141 -4.13 12.88 3.25
CA ALA A 141 -5.31 13.65 2.88
C ALA A 141 -5.97 13.16 1.58
N CYS A 142 -6.16 11.84 1.45
CA CYS A 142 -6.66 11.25 0.19
C CYS A 142 -8.06 11.74 -0.20
N SER A 143 -8.89 12.16 0.76
CA SER A 143 -10.23 12.72 0.51
C SER A 143 -10.24 14.06 -0.23
N SER A 144 -9.19 14.88 -0.09
CA SER A 144 -9.10 16.17 -0.79
C SER A 144 -8.44 16.05 -2.17
N ARG A 145 -7.80 14.91 -2.45
CA ARG A 145 -7.06 14.65 -3.69
C ARG A 145 -7.90 13.98 -4.79
N SER A 146 -9.15 13.62 -4.53
CA SER A 146 -10.04 12.94 -5.48
C SER A 146 -10.66 13.86 -6.55
N ARG A 147 -10.37 15.16 -6.55
CA ARG A 147 -11.00 16.17 -7.43
C ARG A 147 -10.17 16.63 -8.63
N ASN A 148 -8.99 16.03 -8.88
CA ASN A 148 -8.13 16.37 -10.02
C ASN A 148 -7.94 15.18 -10.96
#